data_AF-A0A5B7C088-F1
#
_entry.id   AF-A0A5B7C088-F1
#
_cell.length_a   1.000
_cell.length_b   1.000
_cell.length_c   1.000
_cell.angle_alpha   90.00
_cell.angle_beta   90.00
_cell.angle_gamma   90.00
#
_symmetry.space_group_name_H-M   'P 1'
#
loop_
_entity.id
_entity.type
_entity.pdbx_description
1 polymer ?
#
loop_
_entity_poly.entity_id
_entity_poly.type
_entity_poly.pdbx_seq_one_letter_code
_entity_poly.pdbx_strand_id
1 'polypeptide(L)'
;MNPRVVTVAEREANHNHPIFLQRFVQAVDHYVVVFDLLEATLPPNSRERLAVKQVWLGREIADIVVTEVDNQIEQHERFRSWKVRLRSSGFNIPYLGGSTSPR
;
A
#
# COMPACT_ATOMS: atom_id res chain seq x y z
N MET A 1 0.25 -3.23 27.17
CA MET A 1 0.99 -2.05 26.67
C MET A 1 0.01 -0.87 26.60
N ASN A 2 0.40 0.34 27.01
CA ASN A 2 -0.46 1.55 27.01
C ASN A 2 0.21 2.71 26.23
N PRO A 3 0.26 2.63 24.89
CA PRO A 3 0.93 3.64 24.08
C PRO A 3 0.16 4.97 24.06
N ARG A 4 0.88 6.09 24.11
CA ARG A 4 0.26 7.43 24.02
C ARG A 4 -0.13 7.82 22.59
N VAL A 5 0.62 7.34 21.60
CA VAL A 5 0.40 7.59 20.17
C VAL A 5 0.78 6.33 19.40
N VAL A 6 0.02 6.01 18.36
CA VAL A 6 0.33 4.97 17.37
C VAL A 6 0.29 5.62 15.99
N THR A 7 1.34 5.42 15.19
CA THR A 7 1.41 5.87 13.79
C THR A 7 1.38 4.64 12.89
N VAL A 8 0.50 4.64 11.90
CA VAL A 8 0.37 3.57 10.89
C VAL A 8 0.72 4.17 9.53
N ALA A 9 1.67 3.55 8.83
CA ALA A 9 2.05 3.90 7.47
C ALA A 9 1.85 2.66 6.59
N GLU A 10 0.90 2.74 5.65
CA GLU A 10 0.45 1.63 4.83
C GLU A 10 0.33 2.07 3.38
N ARG A 11 0.49 1.14 2.43
CA ARG A 11 0.31 1.44 1.00
C ARG A 11 -1.18 1.56 0.69
N GLU A 12 -1.58 2.65 0.05
CA GLU A 12 -2.97 2.86 -0.40
C GLU A 12 -3.26 1.99 -1.64
N ALA A 13 -3.48 0.70 -1.40
CA ALA A 13 -3.82 -0.28 -2.42
C ALA A 13 -4.94 -1.20 -1.92
N ASN A 14 -5.56 -1.95 -2.84
CA ASN A 14 -6.59 -2.92 -2.51
C ASN A 14 -6.25 -4.26 -3.18
N HIS A 15 -5.24 -4.94 -2.63
CA HIS A 15 -4.81 -6.23 -3.16
C HIS A 15 -5.62 -7.41 -2.58
N ASN A 16 -6.58 -7.13 -1.68
CA ASN A 16 -7.41 -8.15 -1.02
C ASN A 16 -8.79 -8.40 -1.69
N HIS A 17 -8.92 -8.11 -2.99
CA HIS A 17 -10.18 -8.38 -3.69
C HIS A 17 -10.33 -9.90 -3.94
N PRO A 18 -11.46 -10.58 -3.68
CA PRO A 18 -11.55 -12.05 -3.85
C PRO A 18 -11.40 -12.53 -5.31
N ILE A 19 -11.74 -11.66 -6.27
CA ILE A 19 -11.62 -11.96 -7.71
C ILE A 19 -10.23 -11.59 -8.24
N PHE A 20 -9.50 -12.58 -8.78
CA PHE A 20 -8.17 -12.43 -9.35
C PHE A 20 -8.07 -11.31 -10.39
N LEU A 21 -8.96 -11.30 -11.39
CA LEU A 21 -8.91 -10.31 -12.48
C LEU A 21 -8.99 -8.87 -11.94
N GLN A 22 -9.79 -8.63 -10.90
CA GLN A 22 -9.88 -7.29 -10.30
C GLN A 22 -8.63 -6.92 -9.50
N ARG A 23 -8.00 -7.89 -8.80
CA ARG A 23 -6.69 -7.66 -8.17
C ARG A 23 -5.63 -7.34 -9.21
N PHE A 24 -5.58 -8.13 -10.29
CA PHE A 24 -4.61 -7.97 -11.37
C PHE A 24 -4.70 -6.59 -12.03
N VAL A 25 -5.91 -6.14 -12.41
CA VAL A 25 -6.11 -4.81 -13.00
C VAL A 25 -5.68 -3.71 -12.02
N GLN A 26 -6.10 -3.79 -10.76
CA GLN A 26 -5.73 -2.78 -9.75
C GLN A 26 -4.21 -2.76 -9.49
N ALA A 27 -3.55 -3.91 -9.49
CA ALA A 27 -2.11 -4.00 -9.34
C ALA A 27 -1.38 -3.39 -10.54
N VAL A 28 -1.82 -3.68 -11.77
CA VAL A 28 -1.24 -3.07 -12.98
C VAL A 28 -1.37 -1.55 -12.92
N ASP A 29 -2.57 -1.03 -12.66
CA ASP A 29 -2.80 0.42 -12.56
C ASP A 29 -1.89 1.07 -11.50
N HIS A 30 -1.68 0.39 -10.38
CA HIS A 30 -0.79 0.86 -9.31
C HIS A 30 0.69 0.85 -9.73
N TYR A 31 1.21 -0.29 -10.22
CA TYR A 31 2.64 -0.42 -10.51
C TYR A 31 3.07 0.36 -11.75
N VAL A 32 2.19 0.63 -12.72
CA VAL A 32 2.51 1.54 -13.83
C VAL A 32 2.93 2.91 -13.28
N VAL A 33 2.13 3.50 -12.40
CA VAL A 33 2.43 4.82 -11.81
C VAL A 33 3.73 4.79 -10.99
N VAL A 34 3.97 3.71 -10.22
CA VAL A 34 5.20 3.54 -9.45
C VAL A 34 6.43 3.43 -10.34
N PHE A 35 6.34 2.68 -11.44
CA PHE A 35 7.45 2.52 -12.38
C PHE A 35 7.75 3.84 -13.11
N ASP A 36 6.73 4.58 -13.55
CA ASP A 36 6.89 5.90 -14.15
C ASP A 36 7.58 6.89 -13.19
N LEU A 37 7.18 6.88 -11.91
CA LEU A 37 7.81 7.72 -10.89
C LEU A 37 9.28 7.36 -10.67
N LEU A 38 9.62 6.06 -10.64
CA LEU A 38 11.01 5.61 -10.53
C LEU A 38 11.86 6.02 -11.74
N GLU A 39 11.27 6.01 -12.94
CA GLU A 39 11.95 6.46 -14.16
C GLU A 39 12.16 7.96 -14.21
N ALA A 40 11.21 8.74 -13.66
CA ALA A 40 11.32 10.19 -13.54
C ALA A 40 12.33 10.64 -12.47
N THR A 41 12.55 9.83 -11.43
CA THR A 41 13.35 10.24 -10.24
C THR A 41 14.76 9.65 -10.20
N LEU A 42 15.01 8.53 -10.89
CA LEU A 42 16.30 7.83 -10.82
C LEU A 42 16.95 7.63 -12.21
N PRO A 43 18.29 7.75 -12.30
CA PRO A 43 19.01 7.58 -13.57
C PRO A 43 18.79 6.21 -14.23
N PRO A 44 18.83 6.13 -15.58
CA PRO A 44 18.65 4.89 -16.33
C PRO A 44 19.50 3.70 -15.87
N ASN A 45 20.75 3.97 -15.48
CA ASN A 45 21.74 2.96 -15.12
C ASN A 45 21.92 2.80 -13.60
N SER A 46 21.00 3.34 -12.78
CA SER A 46 21.07 3.17 -11.32
C SER A 46 20.83 1.71 -10.93
N ARG A 47 21.76 1.15 -10.15
CA ARG A 47 21.65 -0.21 -9.61
C ARG A 47 20.54 -0.31 -8.57
N GLU A 48 20.33 0.75 -7.81
CA GLU A 48 19.26 0.89 -6.83
C GLU A 48 17.90 0.84 -7.50
N ARG A 49 17.73 1.57 -8.61
CA ARG A 49 16.51 1.53 -9.43
C ARG A 49 16.22 0.12 -9.93
N LEU A 50 17.23 -0.58 -10.42
CA LEU A 50 17.10 -1.96 -10.88
C LEU A 50 16.70 -2.91 -9.74
N ALA A 51 17.35 -2.78 -8.58
CA ALA A 51 17.05 -3.60 -7.40
C ALA A 51 15.61 -3.39 -6.93
N VAL A 52 15.13 -2.15 -6.86
CA VAL A 52 13.73 -1.85 -6.50
C VAL A 52 12.77 -2.46 -7.51
N LYS A 53 12.96 -2.22 -8.82
CA LYS A 53 12.07 -2.74 -9.88
C LYS A 53 12.01 -4.27 -9.90
N GLN A 54 13.16 -4.94 -9.86
CA GLN A 54 13.23 -6.39 -10.09
C GLN A 54 13.10 -7.23 -8.83
N VAL A 55 13.72 -6.81 -7.72
CA VAL A 55 13.78 -7.64 -6.51
C VAL A 55 12.60 -7.36 -5.60
N TRP A 56 12.27 -6.09 -5.37
CA TRP A 56 11.21 -5.71 -4.44
C TRP A 56 9.85 -5.76 -5.12
N LEU A 57 9.62 -4.90 -6.13
CA LEU A 57 8.33 -4.82 -6.82
C LEU A 57 8.04 -6.10 -7.62
N GLY A 58 9.06 -6.72 -8.20
CA GLY A 58 8.89 -7.99 -8.92
C GLY A 58 8.36 -9.12 -8.04
N ARG A 59 8.75 -9.18 -6.76
CA ARG A 59 8.22 -10.17 -5.80
C ARG A 59 6.76 -9.88 -5.45
N GLU A 60 6.43 -8.62 -5.19
CA GLU A 60 5.06 -8.21 -4.88
C GLU A 60 4.11 -8.49 -6.07
N ILE A 61 4.54 -8.20 -7.29
CA ILE A 61 3.78 -8.52 -8.51
C ILE A 61 3.61 -10.04 -8.68
N ALA A 62 4.68 -10.80 -8.45
CA ALA A 62 4.61 -12.26 -8.54
C ALA A 62 3.63 -12.85 -7.53
N ASP A 63 3.58 -12.33 -6.29
CA ASP A 63 2.63 -12.78 -5.27
C ASP A 63 1.18 -12.54 -5.72
N ILE A 64 0.89 -11.38 -6.32
CA ILE A 64 -0.45 -11.07 -6.85
C ILE A 64 -0.85 -12.02 -7.99
N VAL A 65 0.10 -12.44 -8.83
CA VAL A 65 -0.14 -13.29 -10.01
C VAL A 65 -0.22 -14.78 -9.65
N VAL A 66 0.64 -15.25 -8.75
CA VAL A 66 0.87 -16.69 -8.50
C VAL A 66 0.08 -17.21 -7.30
N THR A 67 -0.17 -16.37 -6.30
CA THR A 67 -0.63 -16.84 -4.99
C THR A 67 -2.16 -16.92 -4.92
N GLU A 68 -2.67 -18.13 -4.73
CA GLU A 68 -4.06 -18.38 -4.34
C GLU A 68 -4.36 -17.75 -2.97
N VAL A 69 -5.60 -17.28 -2.81
CA VAL A 69 -6.07 -16.32 -1.78
C VAL A 69 -5.67 -16.68 -0.33
N ASP A 70 -5.45 -17.97 -0.03
CA ASP A 70 -5.19 -18.46 1.33
C ASP A 70 -3.72 -18.38 1.80
N ASN A 71 -2.77 -18.01 0.93
CA ASN A 71 -1.34 -17.89 1.29
C ASN A 71 -0.74 -16.49 1.07
N GLN A 72 -1.56 -15.48 0.78
CA GLN A 72 -1.06 -14.13 0.49
C GLN A 72 -0.54 -13.43 1.75
N ILE A 73 0.74 -13.06 1.71
CA ILE A 73 1.47 -12.37 2.79
C ILE A 73 1.25 -10.85 2.71
N GLU A 74 1.05 -10.30 1.51
CA GLU A 74 0.92 -8.85 1.24
C GLU A 74 -0.55 -8.44 1.01
N GLN A 75 -1.30 -8.21 2.09
CA GLN A 75 -2.72 -7.83 2.04
C GLN A 75 -2.94 -6.33 2.27
N HIS A 76 -2.51 -5.49 1.33
CA HIS A 76 -2.76 -4.05 1.44
C HIS A 76 -4.25 -3.72 1.40
N GLU A 77 -4.67 -2.88 2.35
CA GLU A 77 -6.00 -2.33 2.44
C GLU A 77 -5.98 -0.80 2.41
N ARG A 78 -7.00 -0.22 1.79
CA ARG A 78 -7.20 1.23 1.72
C ARG A 78 -7.39 1.85 3.10
N PHE A 79 -7.08 3.15 3.23
CA PHE A 79 -7.25 3.93 4.46
C PHE A 79 -8.64 3.77 5.10
N ARG A 80 -9.69 3.65 4.30
CA ARG A 80 -11.06 3.42 4.80
C ARG A 80 -11.18 2.16 5.66
N SER A 81 -10.50 1.08 5.30
CA SER A 81 -10.54 -0.19 6.02
C SER A 81 -9.74 -0.08 7.32
N TRP A 82 -8.54 0.48 7.26
CA TRP A 82 -7.70 0.77 8.44
C TRP A 82 -8.41 1.70 9.44
N LYS A 83 -9.12 2.73 8.94
CA LYS A 83 -9.89 3.65 9.78
C LYS A 83 -11.00 2.93 10.57
N VAL A 84 -11.68 1.98 9.95
CA VAL A 84 -12.69 1.16 10.63
C VAL A 84 -12.03 0.26 11.67
N ARG A 85 -10.97 -0.47 11.32
CA ARG A 85 -10.25 -1.38 12.24
C ARG A 85 -9.71 -0.66 13.48
N LEU A 86 -9.07 0.50 13.30
CA LEU A 86 -8.52 1.29 14.40
C LEU A 86 -9.62 1.82 15.33
N ARG A 87 -10.72 2.33 14.77
CA ARG A 87 -11.87 2.79 15.56
C ARG A 87 -12.53 1.66 16.35
N SER A 88 -12.74 0.51 15.73
CA SER A 88 -13.28 -0.68 16.41
C SER A 88 -12.37 -1.20 17.52
N SER A 89 -11.07 -0.89 17.46
CA SER A 89 -10.08 -1.24 18.48
C SER A 89 -9.90 -0.16 19.57
N GLY A 90 -10.73 0.88 19.57
CA GLY A 90 -10.71 1.95 20.58
C GLY A 90 -9.76 3.11 20.31
N PHE A 91 -9.12 3.15 19.13
CA PHE A 91 -8.26 4.28 18.75
C PHE A 91 -9.08 5.46 18.23
N ASN A 92 -8.73 6.66 18.66
CA ASN A 92 -9.18 7.90 18.04
C ASN A 92 -8.20 8.30 16.93
N ILE A 93 -8.71 8.62 15.74
CA ILE A 93 -7.90 8.97 14.57
C ILE A 93 -8.05 10.48 14.32
N PRO A 94 -7.11 11.31 14.80
CA PRO A 94 -7.12 12.73 14.50
C PRO A 94 -6.78 12.96 13.02
N TYR A 95 -7.34 14.02 12.44
CA TYR A 95 -6.92 14.48 11.12
C TYR A 95 -5.52 15.10 11.24
N LEU A 96 -4.54 14.51 10.56
CA LEU A 96 -3.20 15.10 10.41
C LEU A 96 -3.25 16.12 9.27
N GLY A 97 -3.90 17.26 9.50
CA GLY A 97 -3.96 18.36 8.54
C GLY A 97 -5.07 19.37 8.79
N GLY A 98 -4.68 20.57 9.25
CA GLY A 98 -5.46 21.80 9.25
C GLY A 98 -6.14 22.13 10.59
N SER A 99 -5.55 23.05 11.35
CA SER A 99 -6.26 23.78 12.39
C SER A 99 -7.48 24.48 11.77
N THR A 100 -8.67 23.96 11.99
CA THR A 100 -9.89 24.74 11.86
C THR A 100 -10.52 24.86 13.24
N SER A 101 -10.11 25.92 13.93
CA SER A 101 -10.90 26.47 15.04
C SER A 101 -12.26 26.90 14.47
N PRO A 102 -13.39 26.40 14.98
CA PRO A 102 -14.66 27.07 14.73
C PRO A 102 -14.67 28.35 15.59
N ARG A 103 -15.02 29.48 14.96
CA ARG A 103 -15.55 30.64 15.68
C ARG A 103 -17.03 30.41 15.94
#